data_AF-A0A9N8R152-F1
#
_entry.id   AF-A0A9N8R152-F1
#
_cell.length_a   1.000
_cell.length_b   1.000
_cell.length_c   1.000
_cell.angle_alpha   90.00
_cell.angle_beta   90.00
_cell.angle_gamma   90.00
#
_symmetry.space_group_name_H-M   'P 1'
#
loop_
_entity.id
_entity.type
_entity.pdbx_description
1 polymer ?
#
loop_
_entity_poly.entity_id
_entity_poly.type
_entity_poly.pdbx_seq_one_letter_code
_entity_poly.pdbx_strand_id
1 'polypeptide(L)'
;MNDASAFRLVLEHALNHSLAHLENLERSPVAASASLQMLRDRLVKPLNSEGMRAEQVIDELVDDTAGGIMGSAGGRFFGWVIGGSLPAALAADWLTSA
;
A
#
# COMPACT_ATOMS: atom_id res chain seq x y z
N MET A 1 -28.15 8.36 11.75
CA MET A 1 -26.99 7.47 11.95
C MET A 1 -25.94 7.98 10.99
N ASN A 2 -24.85 8.52 11.51
CA ASN A 2 -23.96 9.43 10.79
C ASN A 2 -23.34 8.70 9.58
N ASP A 3 -23.76 9.06 8.38
CA ASP A 3 -23.24 8.58 7.10
C ASP A 3 -21.85 9.20 6.92
N ALA A 4 -20.88 8.69 7.69
CA ALA A 4 -19.50 8.97 7.41
C ALA A 4 -19.26 8.51 5.98
N SER A 5 -19.01 9.46 5.08
CA SER A 5 -18.71 9.23 3.66
C SER A 5 -18.01 7.89 3.47
N ALA A 6 -18.51 7.06 2.54
CA ALA A 6 -17.91 5.76 2.21
C ALA A 6 -16.38 5.84 1.97
N PHE A 7 -15.89 7.03 1.62
CA PHE A 7 -14.47 7.33 1.41
C PHE A 7 -13.68 7.58 2.70
N ARG A 8 -14.29 8.07 3.78
CA ARG A 8 -13.57 8.49 4.99
C ARG A 8 -12.74 7.35 5.58
N LEU A 9 -13.39 6.23 5.89
CA LEU A 9 -12.73 5.10 6.57
C LEU A 9 -11.63 4.50 5.69
N VAL A 10 -11.91 4.26 4.41
CA VAL A 10 -10.92 3.67 3.50
C VAL A 10 -9.73 4.60 3.23
N LEU A 11 -9.95 5.93 3.14
CA LEU A 11 -8.86 6.89 2.98
C LEU A 11 -8.03 7.04 4.28
N GLU A 12 -8.64 6.95 5.45
CA GLU A 12 -7.92 6.91 6.74
C GLU A 12 -7.03 5.65 6.84
N HIS A 13 -7.53 4.48 6.42
CA HIS A 13 -6.73 3.25 6.34
C HIS A 13 -5.56 3.38 5.36
N ALA A 14 -5.82 3.88 4.14
CA ALA A 14 -4.78 4.13 3.16
C ALA A 14 -3.69 5.08 3.71
N LEU A 15 -4.08 6.08 4.51
CA LEU A 15 -3.15 7.05 5.08
C LEU A 15 -2.25 6.37 6.09
N ASN A 16 -2.84 5.59 7.00
CA ASN A 16 -2.11 4.86 8.02
C ASN A 16 -1.10 3.88 7.40
N HIS A 17 -1.52 3.11 6.38
CA HIS A 17 -0.62 2.19 5.68
C HIS A 17 0.50 2.92 4.93
N SER A 18 0.19 4.06 4.30
CA SER A 18 1.18 4.89 3.59
C SER A 18 2.23 5.45 4.54
N LEU A 19 1.80 6.00 5.69
CA LEU A 19 2.71 6.51 6.72
C LEU A 19 3.57 5.38 7.28
N ALA A 20 2.97 4.26 7.66
CA ALA A 20 3.72 3.09 8.17
C ALA A 20 4.76 2.58 7.17
N HIS A 21 4.43 2.57 5.86
CA HIS A 21 5.38 2.21 4.82
C HIS A 21 6.55 3.21 4.75
N LEU A 22 6.25 4.51 4.60
CA LEU A 22 7.26 5.56 4.44
C LEU A 22 8.20 5.65 5.64
N GLU A 23 7.65 5.58 6.86
CA GLU A 23 8.42 5.63 8.11
C GLU A 23 9.36 4.43 8.29
N ASN A 24 9.04 3.30 7.65
CA ASN A 24 9.80 2.05 7.80
C ASN A 24 10.79 1.78 6.65
N LEU A 25 10.83 2.63 5.62
CA LEU A 25 11.71 2.45 4.44
C LEU A 25 13.20 2.39 4.80
N GLU A 26 13.63 3.18 5.79
CA GLU A 26 15.04 3.18 6.21
C GLU A 26 15.47 1.86 6.84
N ARG A 27 14.55 1.14 7.49
CA ARG A 27 14.81 -0.06 8.27
C ARG A 27 14.49 -1.36 7.53
N SER A 28 13.55 -1.32 6.59
CA SER A 28 13.09 -2.50 5.84
C SER A 28 14.12 -2.99 4.82
N PRO A 29 14.17 -4.27 4.45
CA PRO A 29 14.97 -4.72 3.31
C PRO A 29 14.60 -3.95 2.03
N VAL A 30 15.60 -3.60 1.21
CA VAL A 30 15.35 -2.95 -0.10
C VAL A 30 14.78 -3.97 -1.08
N ALA A 31 15.34 -5.18 -1.12
CA ALA A 31 14.83 -6.28 -1.92
C ALA A 31 13.56 -6.88 -1.29
N ALA A 32 12.67 -7.41 -2.13
CA ALA A 32 11.54 -8.21 -1.67
C ALA A 32 12.05 -9.43 -0.88
N SER A 33 11.38 -9.73 0.23
CA SER A 33 11.66 -10.87 1.10
C SER A 33 10.71 -12.05 0.88
N ALA A 34 9.53 -11.81 0.30
CA ALA A 34 8.58 -12.84 -0.09
C ALA A 34 8.93 -13.43 -1.46
N SER A 35 8.73 -14.75 -1.62
CA SER A 35 8.89 -15.41 -2.92
C SER A 35 7.68 -15.17 -3.83
N LEU A 36 7.87 -15.31 -5.14
CA LEU A 36 6.78 -15.25 -6.12
C LEU A 36 5.65 -16.24 -5.80
N GLN A 37 6.00 -17.46 -5.38
CA GLN A 37 4.99 -18.47 -5.03
C GLN A 37 4.17 -18.04 -3.82
N MET A 38 4.83 -17.54 -2.76
CA MET A 38 4.14 -17.03 -1.57
C MET A 38 3.17 -15.89 -1.90
N LEU A 39 3.57 -14.94 -2.76
CA LEU A 39 2.69 -13.85 -3.16
C LEU A 39 1.51 -14.34 -4.01
N ARG A 40 1.73 -15.33 -4.90
CA ARG A 40 0.63 -15.96 -5.66
C ARG A 40 -0.35 -16.65 -4.72
N ASP A 41 0.14 -17.42 -3.76
CA ASP A 41 -0.72 -18.15 -2.82
C ASP A 41 -1.58 -17.20 -1.98
N ARG A 42 -1.08 -15.99 -1.67
CA ARG A 42 -1.82 -14.95 -0.94
C ARG A 42 -2.80 -14.18 -1.83
N LEU A 43 -2.39 -13.79 -3.03
CA LEU A 43 -3.15 -12.88 -3.91
C LEU A 43 -4.15 -13.60 -4.81
N VAL A 44 -3.97 -14.89 -5.10
CA VAL A 44 -4.90 -15.67 -5.93
C VAL A 44 -6.10 -16.10 -5.08
N LYS A 45 -6.93 -15.11 -4.73
CA LYS A 45 -8.22 -15.28 -4.05
C LYS A 45 -9.35 -15.27 -5.10
N PRO A 46 -10.41 -16.08 -4.93
CA PRO A 46 -11.59 -15.98 -5.78
C PRO A 46 -12.28 -14.62 -5.60
N LEU A 47 -12.96 -14.13 -6.64
CA LEU A 47 -13.81 -12.96 -6.50
C LEU A 47 -15.01 -13.28 -5.60
N ASN A 48 -15.32 -12.36 -4.70
CA ASN A 48 -16.49 -12.50 -3.83
C ASN A 48 -17.78 -12.37 -4.64
N SER A 49 -18.81 -13.13 -4.25
CA SER A 49 -20.15 -13.03 -4.84
C SER A 49 -20.91 -11.77 -4.40
N GLU A 50 -20.51 -11.21 -3.26
CA GLU A 50 -21.10 -10.01 -2.65
C GLU A 50 -20.02 -8.94 -2.42
N GLY A 51 -20.47 -7.70 -2.22
CA GLY A 51 -19.58 -6.59 -1.88
C GLY A 51 -18.82 -6.81 -0.57
N MET A 52 -17.60 -6.25 -0.50
CA MET A 52 -16.77 -6.22 0.70
C MET A 52 -16.60 -4.77 1.15
N ARG A 53 -16.39 -4.57 2.47
CA ARG A 53 -16.05 -3.24 3.01
C ARG A 53 -14.74 -2.74 2.40
N ALA A 54 -14.70 -1.49 1.95
CA ALA A 54 -13.56 -0.97 1.20
C ALA A 54 -12.27 -0.93 2.03
N GLU A 55 -12.37 -0.61 3.33
CA GLU A 55 -11.27 -0.65 4.27
C GLU A 55 -10.67 -2.07 4.42
N GLN A 56 -11.51 -3.10 4.39
CA GLN A 56 -11.04 -4.49 4.45
C GLN A 56 -10.26 -4.86 3.18
N VAL A 57 -10.69 -4.40 2.01
CA VAL A 57 -9.96 -4.63 0.75
C VAL A 57 -8.55 -4.02 0.82
N ILE A 58 -8.42 -2.80 1.34
CA ILE A 58 -7.12 -2.13 1.48
C ILE A 58 -6.24 -2.83 2.51
N ASP A 59 -6.79 -3.22 3.66
CA ASP A 59 -6.04 -3.94 4.70
C ASP A 59 -5.52 -5.29 4.17
N GLU A 60 -6.39 -6.09 3.53
CA GLU A 60 -6.00 -7.37 2.94
C GLU A 60 -4.96 -7.21 1.83
N LEU A 61 -5.05 -6.16 1.02
CA LEU A 61 -4.05 -5.89 -0.02
C LEU A 61 -2.67 -5.63 0.58
N VAL A 62 -2.59 -4.84 1.64
CA VAL A 62 -1.31 -4.56 2.32
C VAL A 62 -0.74 -5.83 2.94
N ASP A 63 -1.57 -6.63 3.60
CA ASP A 63 -1.14 -7.88 4.23
C ASP A 63 -0.69 -8.93 3.19
N ASP A 64 -1.44 -9.10 2.10
CA ASP A 64 -1.14 -10.09 1.07
C ASP A 64 0.13 -9.75 0.29
N THR A 65 0.41 -8.45 0.12
CA THR A 65 1.62 -7.95 -0.55
C THR A 65 2.82 -7.81 0.38
N ALA A 66 2.67 -8.08 1.68
CA ALA A 66 3.73 -7.93 2.67
C ALA A 66 5.01 -8.70 2.29
N GLY A 67 6.12 -7.98 2.24
CA GLY A 67 7.44 -8.49 1.81
C GLY A 67 7.61 -8.64 0.30
N GLY A 68 6.58 -8.38 -0.51
CA GLY A 68 6.63 -8.44 -1.98
C GLY A 68 6.98 -7.12 -2.66
N ILE A 69 6.83 -5.99 -1.97
CA ILE A 69 7.13 -4.66 -2.51
C ILE A 69 8.59 -4.32 -2.29
N MET A 70 9.28 -3.94 -3.36
CA MET A 70 10.65 -3.44 -3.29
C MET A 70 10.68 -2.06 -2.62
N GLY A 71 11.60 -1.86 -1.68
CA GLY A 71 11.81 -0.59 -0.98
C GLY A 71 12.48 0.49 -1.85
N SER A 72 12.02 0.66 -3.10
CA SER A 72 12.62 1.58 -4.06
C SER A 72 12.45 3.04 -3.66
N ALA A 73 11.40 3.35 -2.88
CA ALA A 73 11.13 4.67 -2.30
C ALA A 73 12.17 5.14 -1.27
N GLY A 74 13.02 4.23 -0.76
CA GLY A 74 13.99 4.51 0.30
C GLY A 74 15.38 4.87 -0.24
N GLY A 75 16.14 5.69 0.51
CA GLY A 75 17.48 6.17 0.12
C GLY A 75 18.59 5.11 0.01
N ARG A 76 18.26 3.82 0.16
CA ARG A 76 19.19 2.68 0.03
C ARG A 76 19.00 1.90 -1.27
N PHE A 77 18.11 2.34 -2.14
CA PHE A 77 17.87 1.75 -3.45
C PHE A 77 18.63 2.53 -4.55
N PHE A 78 19.55 1.86 -5.25
CA PHE A 78 20.45 2.47 -6.25
C PHE A 78 20.28 1.92 -7.67
N GLY A 79 19.20 1.19 -7.92
CA GLY A 79 18.89 0.66 -9.25
C GLY A 79 18.03 1.63 -10.07
N TRP A 80 18.14 1.58 -11.39
CA TRP A 80 17.29 2.35 -12.32
C TRP A 80 17.29 3.87 -12.03
N VAL A 81 16.29 4.59 -12.53
CA VAL A 81 16.11 6.04 -12.36
C VAL A 81 14.70 6.29 -11.83
N ILE A 82 14.38 5.68 -10.68
CA ILE A 82 13.04 5.68 -10.04
C ILE A 82 13.17 5.69 -8.52
N GLY A 83 12.03 5.72 -7.81
CA GLY A 83 12.00 5.43 -6.37
C GLY A 83 12.12 6.66 -5.48
N GLY A 84 11.79 7.85 -5.98
CA GLY A 84 11.64 9.05 -5.15
C GLY A 84 10.19 9.53 -5.18
N SER A 85 9.70 10.04 -4.05
CA SER A 85 8.48 10.84 -3.99
C SER A 85 8.73 12.09 -3.16
N LEU A 86 8.21 13.23 -3.63
CA LEU A 86 8.24 14.48 -2.86
C LEU A 86 6.98 14.55 -1.98
N PRO A 87 7.07 14.93 -0.69
CA PRO A 87 5.90 14.96 0.20
C PRO A 87 4.72 15.76 -0.37
N ALA A 88 4.99 16.93 -0.95
CA ALA A 88 3.97 17.76 -1.57
C ALA A 88 3.35 17.11 -2.83
N ALA A 89 4.14 16.37 -3.61
CA ALA A 89 3.64 15.67 -4.79
C ALA A 89 2.73 14.50 -4.40
N LEU A 90 3.12 13.69 -3.41
CA LEU A 90 2.27 12.60 -2.91
C LEU A 90 0.94 13.11 -2.37
N ALA A 91 0.96 14.16 -1.56
CA ALA A 91 -0.26 14.77 -1.03
C ALA A 91 -1.14 15.38 -2.14
N ALA A 92 -0.54 16.01 -3.15
CA ALA A 92 -1.28 16.55 -4.28
C ALA A 92 -1.91 15.44 -5.16
N ASP A 93 -1.27 14.28 -5.27
CA ASP A 93 -1.81 13.13 -6.01
C ASP A 93 -3.10 12.58 -5.35
N TRP A 94 -3.12 12.57 -4.01
CA TRP A 94 -4.33 12.25 -3.24
C TRP A 94 -5.46 13.25 -3.49
N LEU A 95 -5.15 14.55 -3.51
CA LEU A 95 -6.14 15.60 -3.82
C LEU A 95 -6.63 15.56 -5.26
N THR A 96 -5.78 15.16 -6.20
CA THR A 96 -6.11 15.06 -7.63
C THR A 96 -7.03 13.88 -7.92
N SER A 97 -6.92 12.81 -7.13
CA SER A 97 -7.71 11.59 -7.29
C SER A 97 -9.12 11.67 -6.67
N ALA A 98 -9.32 12.57 -5.70
CA ALA A 98 -10.59 12.77 -5.00
C ALA A 98 -11.58 13.62 -5.81
#